data_AF-A0A0D7B1N2-F1
#
_entry.id   AF-A0A0D7B1N2-F1
#
_cell.length_a   1.000
_cell.length_b   1.000
_cell.length_c   1.000
_cell.angle_alpha   90.00
_cell.angle_beta   90.00
_cell.angle_gamma   90.00
#
_symmetry.space_group_name_H-M   'P 1'
#
loop_
_entity.id
_entity.type
_entity.pdbx_description
1 polymer ?
#
loop_
_entity_poly.entity_id
_entity_poly.type
_entity_poly.pdbx_seq_one_letter_code
_entity_poly.pdbx_strand_id
1 'polypeptide(L)'
;MPPKRSKSAKPLKQDVQKANVAVTRSVGGKRKRIDASEKTTTRRGNIAKKAKLEEILYFRLLDVPADILYEICAYLHPLTLLRLSRTCKTLRAVFMSERSRYAWRLSFESILLDGIREVRNDISEPRLANLLFDDRCDKCQKSRKGQLPQFMLRVNLCQTCLYKSPDFLPGKLLDKTAKEVAKTARYVDWIKRFTPSTPSLGYFGTPELFDRASFVEMVKETKNLTGDKFFVWSNNEKENFESLKDECRQLKDFKIHMDECAALEKKEKKHAIGLQRRKDIAARMKEDGYIIAGRPEDDADEDFWADVLRTLSRDKSFPSRYRTLISRQVPLTDEEWKEGGILKSLIECGKVVEGDKRRIAREKKERARERAKVEKASKRGTRAQRS
;
A
#
# COMPACT_ATOMS: atom_id res chain seq x y z
N MET A 1 22.54 2.02 -8.21
CA MET A 1 23.31 3.27 -8.12
C MET A 1 23.45 3.61 -6.65
N PRO A 2 24.50 3.12 -6.01
CA PRO A 2 24.95 3.62 -4.72
C PRO A 2 25.26 5.13 -4.79
N PRO A 3 25.38 5.82 -3.64
CA PRO A 3 25.63 7.26 -3.57
C PRO A 3 26.82 7.66 -4.45
N LYS A 4 26.74 8.85 -5.04
CA LYS A 4 27.88 9.41 -5.76
C LYS A 4 28.94 9.75 -4.72
N ARG A 5 30.09 9.08 -4.78
CA ARG A 5 31.26 9.39 -3.93
C ARG A 5 31.52 10.89 -3.97
N SER A 6 31.59 11.54 -2.81
CA SER A 6 32.05 12.92 -2.74
C SER A 6 33.52 12.95 -3.17
N LYS A 7 33.77 13.33 -4.43
CA LYS A 7 35.14 13.56 -4.90
C LYS A 7 35.68 14.75 -4.12
N SER A 8 36.74 14.53 -3.32
CA SER A 8 37.46 15.61 -2.64
C SER A 8 37.83 16.70 -3.64
N ALA A 9 37.50 17.94 -3.28
CA ALA A 9 37.68 19.13 -4.09
C ALA A 9 39.14 19.36 -4.50
N LYS A 10 39.35 19.77 -5.74
CA LYS A 10 40.51 20.58 -6.19
C LYS A 10 39.99 21.76 -7.03
N PRO A 11 40.71 22.91 -7.04
CA PRO A 11 40.11 24.24 -7.06
C PRO A 11 39.74 24.76 -8.46
N LEU A 12 38.81 25.72 -8.41
CA LEU A 12 38.14 26.49 -9.47
C LEU A 12 39.03 26.94 -10.64
N LYS A 13 38.48 26.92 -11.86
CA LYS A 13 38.56 28.05 -12.80
C LYS A 13 37.22 28.26 -13.49
N GLN A 14 36.72 29.47 -13.37
CA GLN A 14 35.63 30.03 -14.15
C GLN A 14 36.06 30.06 -15.62
N ASP A 15 35.16 29.72 -16.53
CA ASP A 15 35.08 30.45 -17.79
C ASP A 15 33.64 30.49 -18.30
N VAL A 16 33.26 31.70 -18.64
CA VAL A 16 31.99 32.10 -19.25
C VAL A 16 32.15 31.84 -20.76
N GLN A 17 31.16 31.22 -21.41
CA GLN A 17 30.44 31.80 -22.56
C GLN A 17 29.66 30.77 -23.39
N LYS A 18 28.39 31.17 -23.61
CA LYS A 18 27.61 31.17 -24.85
C LYS A 18 27.22 29.86 -25.53
N ALA A 19 25.90 29.70 -25.55
CA ALA A 19 25.14 28.92 -26.51
C ALA A 19 25.46 29.31 -27.96
N ASN A 20 25.51 28.31 -28.84
CA ASN A 20 24.90 28.41 -30.16
C ASN A 20 24.79 27.06 -30.89
N VAL A 21 23.61 26.89 -31.51
CA VAL A 21 23.34 26.20 -32.79
C VAL A 21 23.48 24.67 -32.85
N ALA A 22 22.38 23.98 -33.19
CA ALA A 22 22.21 23.38 -34.53
C ALA A 22 21.00 22.43 -34.57
N VAL A 23 20.05 22.79 -35.42
CA VAL A 23 19.02 21.90 -35.96
C VAL A 23 19.69 20.90 -36.92
N THR A 24 19.44 19.60 -36.76
CA THR A 24 19.59 18.63 -37.86
C THR A 24 18.44 17.62 -37.86
N ARG A 25 17.78 17.53 -39.02
CA ARG A 25 16.76 16.53 -39.40
C ARG A 25 17.44 15.25 -39.88
N SER A 26 16.79 14.11 -39.65
CA SER A 26 16.74 12.94 -40.54
C SER A 26 15.53 12.08 -40.12
N VAL A 27 14.44 11.99 -40.92
CA VAL A 27 14.14 11.01 -41.99
C VAL A 27 14.42 9.56 -41.54
N GLY A 28 13.52 8.58 -41.55
CA GLY A 28 12.13 8.45 -42.00
C GLY A 28 11.78 6.95 -41.89
N GLY A 29 10.54 6.61 -41.54
CA GLY A 29 10.12 5.22 -41.38
C GLY A 29 8.61 5.09 -41.36
N LYS A 30 7.99 5.13 -42.55
CA LYS A 30 6.56 4.91 -42.77
C LYS A 30 6.19 3.47 -42.39
N ARG A 31 5.18 3.27 -41.54
CA ARG A 31 4.31 2.09 -41.62
C ARG A 31 2.84 2.51 -41.62
N LYS A 32 2.18 1.96 -42.62
CA LYS A 32 0.86 2.24 -43.17
C LYS A 32 -0.22 1.74 -42.20
N ARG A 33 -1.16 2.62 -41.84
CA ARG A 33 -2.39 2.29 -41.11
C ARG A 33 -3.38 1.71 -42.13
N ILE A 34 -3.87 0.51 -41.89
CA ILE A 34 -4.97 -0.08 -42.66
C ILE A 34 -6.22 0.10 -41.79
N ASP A 35 -7.16 0.89 -42.30
CA ASP A 35 -8.52 0.97 -41.81
C ASP A 35 -9.29 -0.25 -42.30
N ALA A 36 -10.05 -0.89 -41.40
CA ALA A 36 -11.10 -1.82 -41.75
C ALA A 36 -12.35 -1.43 -40.95
N SER A 37 -13.21 -0.69 -41.64
CA SER A 37 -14.63 -0.57 -41.35
C SER A 37 -15.29 -1.88 -41.76
N GLU A 38 -16.09 -2.49 -40.88
CA GLU A 38 -17.39 -3.02 -41.32
C GLU A 38 -18.36 -3.29 -40.17
N LYS A 39 -19.63 -3.04 -40.51
CA LYS A 39 -20.83 -3.06 -39.68
C LYS A 39 -21.41 -4.48 -39.67
N THR A 40 -21.99 -4.90 -38.54
CA THR A 40 -23.18 -5.76 -38.58
C THR A 40 -24.13 -5.50 -37.41
N THR A 41 -25.40 -5.60 -37.77
CA THR A 41 -26.66 -5.17 -37.17
C THR A 41 -27.20 -5.99 -35.99
N THR A 42 -27.81 -5.26 -35.04
CA THR A 42 -29.09 -5.53 -34.30
C THR A 42 -29.25 -6.75 -33.38
N ARG A 43 -29.55 -6.50 -32.08
CA ARG A 43 -30.93 -6.53 -31.50
C ARG A 43 -30.97 -6.23 -29.98
N ARG A 44 -31.90 -5.33 -29.61
CA ARG A 44 -32.77 -5.23 -28.39
C ARG A 44 -32.07 -5.38 -27.03
N GLY A 45 -32.00 -4.38 -26.14
CA GLY A 45 -32.99 -3.35 -25.81
C GLY A 45 -33.61 -3.65 -24.44
N ASN A 46 -32.92 -3.31 -23.34
CA ASN A 46 -33.49 -3.20 -22.00
C ASN A 46 -32.80 -2.03 -21.27
N ILE A 47 -33.42 -0.85 -21.36
CA ILE A 47 -33.00 0.36 -20.66
C ILE A 47 -33.60 0.29 -19.25
N ALA A 48 -32.86 -0.27 -18.31
CA ALA A 48 -33.08 0.03 -16.90
C ALA A 48 -32.54 1.44 -16.65
N LYS A 49 -33.44 2.37 -16.28
CA LYS A 49 -33.12 3.75 -15.90
C LYS A 49 -32.09 3.74 -14.78
N LYS A 50 -30.80 3.89 -15.11
CA LYS A 50 -29.78 4.26 -14.13
C LYS A 50 -30.10 5.69 -13.71
N ALA A 51 -30.32 5.85 -12.41
CA ALA A 51 -30.37 7.16 -11.77
C ALA A 51 -29.21 8.00 -12.29
N LYS A 52 -29.53 9.19 -12.78
CA LYS A 52 -28.57 10.21 -13.17
C LYS A 52 -27.81 10.56 -11.90
N LEU A 53 -26.67 9.88 -11.69
CA LEU A 53 -25.68 10.27 -10.70
C LEU A 53 -25.42 11.74 -11.01
N GLU A 54 -25.74 12.60 -10.05
CA GLU A 54 -25.53 14.04 -10.15
C GLU A 54 -24.15 14.32 -10.74
N GLU A 55 -24.10 15.36 -11.54
CA GLU A 55 -22.99 15.79 -12.38
C GLU A 55 -21.72 16.00 -11.52
N ILE A 56 -21.03 14.91 -11.20
CA ILE A 56 -19.68 14.96 -10.65
C ILE A 56 -18.87 15.61 -11.75
N LEU A 57 -18.53 16.88 -11.55
CA LEU A 57 -17.53 17.61 -12.32
C LEU A 57 -16.34 16.67 -12.51
N TYR A 58 -16.22 16.09 -13.70
CA TYR A 58 -15.12 15.20 -14.04
C TYR A 58 -13.88 16.08 -14.12
N PHE A 59 -13.16 16.19 -13.01
CA PHE A 59 -11.85 16.81 -13.00
C PHE A 59 -10.92 15.98 -13.87
N ARG A 60 -10.73 16.42 -15.11
CA ARG A 60 -9.77 15.83 -16.03
C ARG A 60 -8.39 16.32 -15.63
N LEU A 61 -7.73 15.52 -14.81
CA LEU A 61 -6.38 15.78 -14.29
C LEU A 61 -5.37 16.21 -15.37
N LEU A 62 -5.55 15.73 -16.60
CA LEU A 62 -4.68 16.03 -17.75
C LEU A 62 -5.00 17.35 -18.47
N ASP A 63 -6.16 17.94 -18.23
CA ASP A 63 -6.58 19.22 -18.83
C ASP A 63 -6.14 20.42 -17.98
N VAL A 64 -5.59 20.15 -16.80
CA VAL A 64 -5.10 21.15 -15.86
C VAL A 64 -3.64 21.52 -16.19
N PRO A 65 -3.26 22.80 -16.08
CA PRO A 65 -1.86 23.22 -16.23
C PRO A 65 -0.93 22.44 -15.31
N ALA A 66 0.27 22.11 -15.82
CA ALA A 66 1.23 21.28 -15.09
C ALA A 66 1.57 21.83 -13.70
N ASP A 67 1.64 23.15 -13.54
CA ASP A 67 1.97 23.79 -12.27
C ASP A 67 0.89 23.56 -11.19
N ILE A 68 -0.39 23.67 -11.57
CA ILE A 68 -1.51 23.38 -10.67
C ILE A 68 -1.56 21.88 -10.36
N LEU A 69 -1.26 21.03 -11.35
CA LEU A 69 -1.14 19.60 -11.13
C LEU A 69 -0.02 19.26 -10.14
N TYR A 70 1.12 19.94 -10.24
CA TYR A 70 2.24 19.80 -9.29
C TYR A 70 1.87 20.26 -7.89
N GLU A 71 1.16 21.38 -7.76
CA GLU A 71 0.67 21.89 -6.48
C GLU A 71 -0.27 20.90 -5.79
N ILE A 72 -1.27 20.39 -6.51
CA ILE A 72 -2.18 19.36 -5.98
C ILE A 72 -1.39 18.12 -5.54
N CYS A 73 -0.42 17.70 -6.35
CA CYS A 73 0.38 16.52 -6.08
C CYS A 73 1.39 16.69 -4.95
N ALA A 74 1.78 17.92 -4.61
CA ALA A 74 2.65 18.24 -3.48
C ALA A 74 2.03 17.84 -2.13
N TYR A 75 0.69 17.84 -2.04
CA TYR A 75 -0.06 17.40 -0.86
C TYR A 75 -0.33 15.89 -0.81
N LEU A 76 0.01 15.14 -1.86
CA LEU A 76 -0.21 13.70 -1.90
C LEU A 76 0.91 12.95 -1.19
N HIS A 77 0.56 11.83 -0.54
CA HIS A 77 1.57 10.89 -0.05
C HIS A 77 2.46 10.40 -1.24
N PRO A 78 3.80 10.29 -1.09
CA PRO A 78 4.71 9.91 -2.19
C PRO A 78 4.36 8.59 -2.87
N LEU A 79 3.85 7.60 -2.13
CA LEU A 79 3.31 6.36 -2.70
C LEU A 79 2.13 6.59 -3.66
N THR A 80 1.22 7.50 -3.30
CA THR A 80 0.06 7.84 -4.13
C THR A 80 0.52 8.56 -5.39
N LEU A 81 1.46 9.49 -5.27
CA LEU A 81 2.09 10.17 -6.41
C LEU A 81 2.81 9.18 -7.34
N LEU A 82 3.55 8.20 -6.77
CA LEU A 82 4.18 7.13 -7.53
C LEU A 82 3.16 6.28 -8.28
N ARG A 83 2.07 5.89 -7.63
CA ARG A 83 0.99 5.12 -8.27
C ARG A 83 0.30 5.92 -9.37
N LEU A 84 0.04 7.21 -9.12
CA LEU A 84 -0.53 8.14 -10.10
C LEU A 84 0.34 8.23 -11.36
N SER A 85 1.67 8.36 -11.18
CA SER A 85 2.64 8.38 -12.29
C SER A 85 2.63 7.09 -13.13
N ARG A 86 2.10 5.98 -12.60
CA ARG A 86 2.04 4.68 -13.29
C ARG A 86 0.69 4.41 -13.97
N THR A 87 -0.30 5.28 -13.81
CA THR A 87 -1.66 5.07 -14.38
C THR A 87 -1.70 5.27 -15.89
N CYS A 88 -0.98 6.25 -16.45
CA CYS A 88 -0.90 6.48 -17.89
C CYS A 88 0.46 7.03 -18.32
N LYS A 89 0.77 6.92 -19.62
CA LYS A 89 2.07 7.35 -20.19
C LYS A 89 2.32 8.84 -20.02
N THR A 90 1.27 9.66 -20.13
CA THR A 90 1.36 11.12 -20.00
C THR A 90 1.72 11.53 -18.57
N LEU A 91 1.02 11.01 -17.56
CA LEU A 91 1.33 11.28 -16.15
C LEU A 91 2.73 10.76 -15.79
N ARG A 92 3.14 9.62 -16.34
CA ARG A 92 4.51 9.14 -16.18
C ARG A 92 5.54 10.15 -16.69
N ALA A 93 5.35 10.67 -17.90
CA ALA A 93 6.27 11.65 -18.49
C ALA A 93 6.31 12.94 -17.67
N VAL A 94 5.16 13.40 -17.17
CA VAL A 94 5.04 14.60 -16.34
C VAL A 94 5.74 14.44 -14.99
N PHE A 95 5.45 13.38 -14.25
CA PHE A 95 5.98 13.17 -12.88
C PHE A 95 7.36 12.54 -12.80
N MET A 96 7.92 12.06 -13.92
CA MET A 96 9.32 11.61 -13.98
C MET A 96 10.23 12.67 -14.58
N SER A 97 9.69 13.86 -14.89
CA SER A 97 10.47 15.01 -15.38
C SER A 97 11.07 15.81 -14.23
N GLU A 98 12.16 16.52 -14.50
CA GLU A 98 12.82 17.38 -13.53
C GLU A 98 11.92 18.53 -13.03
N ARG A 99 10.98 19.00 -13.86
CA ARG A 99 10.01 20.05 -13.47
C ARG A 99 9.11 19.62 -12.31
N SER A 100 8.81 18.33 -12.21
CA SER A 100 7.98 17.79 -11.13
C SER A 100 8.72 17.60 -9.80
N ARG A 101 10.03 17.88 -9.76
CA ARG A 101 10.87 17.65 -8.57
C ARG A 101 10.38 18.40 -7.35
N TYR A 102 9.86 19.61 -7.53
CA TYR A 102 9.25 20.40 -6.46
C TYR A 102 8.09 19.66 -5.79
N ALA A 103 7.14 19.15 -6.57
CA ALA A 103 5.99 18.39 -6.05
C ALA A 103 6.43 17.16 -5.26
N TRP A 104 7.43 16.42 -5.77
CA TRP A 104 7.99 15.29 -5.04
C TRP A 104 8.63 15.72 -3.72
N ARG A 105 9.46 16.77 -3.72
CA ARG A 105 10.13 17.23 -2.50
C ARG A 105 9.13 17.64 -1.43
N LEU A 106 8.10 18.40 -1.79
CA LEU A 106 7.03 18.76 -0.88
C LEU A 106 6.22 17.56 -0.38
N SER A 107 5.91 16.59 -1.27
CA SER A 107 5.22 15.36 -0.87
C SER A 107 5.96 14.61 0.23
N PHE A 108 7.29 14.66 0.20
CA PHE A 108 8.15 14.09 1.22
C PHE A 108 8.25 14.96 2.47
N GLU A 109 8.24 16.30 2.36
CA GLU A 109 8.31 17.19 3.54
C GLU A 109 7.11 17.05 4.47
N SER A 110 5.95 16.63 3.97
CA SER A 110 4.79 16.33 4.81
C SER A 110 4.95 15.09 5.70
N ILE A 111 5.99 14.27 5.51
CA ILE A 111 6.15 12.95 6.15
C ILE A 111 7.56 12.71 6.70
N LEU A 112 8.60 13.27 6.09
CA LEU A 112 9.99 13.01 6.46
C LEU A 112 10.40 13.77 7.72
N LEU A 113 11.07 13.07 8.63
CA LEU A 113 11.88 13.66 9.70
C LEU A 113 13.11 14.35 9.09
N ASP A 114 13.59 15.42 9.74
CA ASP A 114 14.66 16.30 9.20
C ASP A 114 15.96 15.58 8.82
N GLY A 115 16.25 14.40 9.40
CA GLY A 115 17.45 13.62 9.08
C GLY A 115 17.51 13.01 7.66
N ILE A 116 16.38 12.79 6.98
CA ILE A 116 16.36 12.15 5.64
C ILE A 116 16.60 13.18 4.51
N ARG A 117 16.67 14.47 4.85
CA ARG A 117 16.80 15.55 3.88
C ARG A 117 18.09 15.44 3.06
N GLU A 118 19.19 14.95 3.64
CA GLU A 118 20.51 14.82 3.01
C GLU A 118 20.57 13.70 1.96
N VAL A 119 19.88 12.58 2.22
CA VAL A 119 19.82 11.40 1.32
C VAL A 119 19.14 11.72 -0.03
N ARG A 120 18.35 12.80 -0.11
CA ARG A 120 17.63 13.24 -1.33
C ARG A 120 18.56 13.70 -2.46
N ASN A 121 19.83 14.01 -2.18
CA ASN A 121 20.73 14.50 -3.20
C ASN A 121 21.23 13.39 -4.15
N ASP A 122 21.28 12.15 -3.66
CA ASP A 122 21.83 11.04 -4.43
C ASP A 122 20.80 10.12 -5.08
N ILE A 123 19.55 10.13 -4.60
CA ILE A 123 18.45 9.33 -5.14
C ILE A 123 17.37 10.26 -5.67
N SER A 124 16.96 10.06 -6.93
CA SER A 124 15.78 10.74 -7.47
C SER A 124 14.55 10.44 -6.61
N GLU A 125 13.75 11.45 -6.31
CA GLU A 125 12.61 11.35 -5.41
C GLU A 125 11.58 10.26 -5.80
N PRO A 126 11.24 10.03 -7.09
CA PRO A 126 10.38 8.90 -7.47
C PRO A 126 10.97 7.52 -7.10
N ARG A 127 12.30 7.39 -7.20
CA ARG A 127 13.02 6.16 -6.83
C ARG A 127 13.07 5.99 -5.32
N LEU A 128 13.23 7.08 -4.57
CA LEU A 128 13.15 7.05 -3.11
C LEU A 128 11.74 6.64 -2.66
N ALA A 129 10.69 7.17 -3.29
CA ALA A 129 9.30 6.81 -2.97
C ALA A 129 9.03 5.33 -3.24
N ASN A 130 9.57 4.84 -4.35
CA ASN A 130 9.50 3.43 -4.70
C ASN A 130 10.26 2.54 -3.71
N LEU A 131 11.44 2.98 -3.23
CA LEU A 131 12.25 2.24 -2.27
C LEU A 131 11.57 2.14 -0.90
N LEU A 132 10.99 3.25 -0.41
CA LEU A 132 10.41 3.33 0.94
C LEU A 132 9.01 2.73 1.03
N PHE A 133 8.15 3.02 0.05
CA PHE A 133 6.72 2.80 0.19
C PHE A 133 6.12 1.75 -0.75
N ASP A 134 6.78 1.41 -1.86
CA ASP A 134 6.23 0.40 -2.76
C ASP A 134 6.56 -1.02 -2.29
N ASP A 135 5.53 -1.85 -2.21
CA ASP A 135 5.65 -3.25 -1.80
C ASP A 135 5.79 -4.18 -3.01
N ARG A 136 6.03 -3.66 -4.22
CA ARG A 136 6.14 -4.45 -5.45
C ARG A 136 7.54 -4.48 -6.02
N CYS A 137 7.92 -5.62 -6.59
CA CYS A 137 9.20 -5.78 -7.26
C CYS A 137 9.35 -4.93 -8.51
N ASP A 138 10.40 -4.11 -8.59
CA ASP A 138 10.65 -3.23 -9.73
C ASP A 138 10.70 -4.01 -11.05
N LYS A 139 11.23 -5.23 -11.02
CA LYS A 139 11.39 -6.08 -12.19
C LYS A 139 10.16 -6.95 -12.46
N CYS A 140 9.71 -7.77 -11.50
CA CYS A 140 8.63 -8.74 -11.73
C CYS A 140 7.24 -8.31 -11.25
N GLN A 141 7.13 -7.16 -10.59
CA GLN A 141 5.88 -6.56 -10.08
C GLN A 141 5.09 -7.42 -9.08
N LYS A 142 5.66 -8.55 -8.65
CA LYS A 142 5.12 -9.39 -7.57
C LYS A 142 5.24 -8.65 -6.23
N SER A 143 4.27 -8.90 -5.35
CA SER A 143 4.29 -8.37 -3.99
C SER A 143 5.50 -8.90 -3.21
N ARG A 144 6.05 -8.02 -2.38
CA ARG A 144 7.09 -8.22 -1.38
C ARG A 144 6.62 -7.71 -0.02
N LYS A 145 5.33 -7.81 0.26
CA LYS A 145 4.76 -7.35 1.51
C LYS A 145 5.50 -7.96 2.70
N GLY A 146 5.87 -7.12 3.67
CA GLY A 146 6.61 -7.52 4.86
C GLY A 146 8.12 -7.77 4.64
N GLN A 147 8.66 -7.41 3.48
CA GLN A 147 10.10 -7.48 3.20
C GLN A 147 10.69 -6.07 3.09
N LEU A 148 11.83 -5.84 3.73
CA LEU A 148 12.58 -4.62 3.56
C LEU A 148 13.26 -4.57 2.18
N PRO A 149 13.35 -3.38 1.57
CA PRO A 149 14.13 -3.18 0.36
C PRO A 149 15.63 -3.35 0.64
N GLN A 150 16.43 -3.47 -0.43
CA GLN A 150 17.88 -3.56 -0.32
C GLN A 150 18.48 -2.15 -0.32
N PHE A 151 18.57 -1.52 0.86
CA PHE A 151 19.00 -0.13 1.01
C PHE A 151 20.44 0.12 0.54
N MET A 152 21.39 -0.76 0.90
CA MET A 152 22.79 -0.66 0.45
C MET A 152 22.92 -0.67 -1.08
N LEU A 153 22.06 -1.43 -1.76
CA LEU A 153 22.02 -1.52 -3.22
C LEU A 153 21.09 -0.46 -3.86
N ARG A 154 20.32 0.28 -3.04
CA ARG A 154 19.30 1.25 -3.44
C ARG A 154 18.33 0.68 -4.48
N VAL A 155 17.89 -0.56 -4.26
CA VAL A 155 16.93 -1.26 -5.13
C VAL A 155 15.78 -1.87 -4.35
N ASN A 156 14.62 -1.84 -5.00
CA ASN A 156 13.44 -2.53 -4.54
C ASN A 156 13.23 -3.77 -5.42
N LEU A 157 14.00 -4.84 -5.18
CA LEU A 157 13.93 -6.11 -5.92
C LEU A 157 13.62 -7.29 -5.00
N CYS A 158 12.88 -8.29 -5.50
CA CYS A 158 12.76 -9.56 -4.80
C CYS A 158 14.04 -10.39 -4.99
N GLN A 159 14.27 -11.36 -4.11
CA GLN A 159 15.50 -12.15 -4.13
C GLN A 159 15.77 -12.83 -5.47
N THR A 160 14.74 -13.42 -6.08
CA THR A 160 14.87 -14.03 -7.40
C THR A 160 15.28 -13.02 -8.48
N CYS A 161 14.76 -11.80 -8.44
CA CYS A 161 15.11 -10.76 -9.42
C CYS A 161 16.51 -10.19 -9.17
N LEU A 162 16.91 -10.10 -7.90
CA LEU A 162 18.23 -9.64 -7.49
C LEU A 162 19.31 -10.61 -7.98
N TYR A 163 19.14 -11.91 -7.71
CA TYR A 163 20.09 -12.95 -8.14
C TYR A 163 20.20 -13.10 -9.66
N LYS A 164 19.10 -12.84 -10.39
CA LYS A 164 19.08 -12.86 -11.85
C LYS A 164 19.53 -11.54 -12.49
N SER A 165 19.87 -10.51 -11.71
CA SER A 165 20.29 -9.23 -12.28
C SER A 165 21.77 -9.27 -12.64
N PRO A 166 22.16 -8.81 -13.85
CA PRO A 166 23.58 -8.66 -14.19
C PRO A 166 24.24 -7.50 -13.44
N ASP A 167 23.45 -6.65 -12.78
CA ASP A 167 23.92 -5.49 -12.00
C ASP A 167 24.56 -5.89 -10.67
N PHE A 168 24.41 -7.15 -10.24
CA PHE A 168 24.91 -7.64 -8.96
C PHE A 168 25.82 -8.85 -9.15
N LEU A 169 26.93 -8.88 -8.42
CA LEU A 169 27.95 -9.92 -8.51
C LEU A 169 27.97 -10.76 -7.23
N PRO A 170 27.98 -12.10 -7.31
CA PRO A 170 28.34 -12.93 -6.17
C PRO A 170 29.84 -12.82 -5.89
N GLY A 171 30.24 -12.95 -4.62
CA GLY A 171 31.64 -12.81 -4.20
C GLY A 171 32.65 -13.64 -5.02
N LYS A 172 32.27 -14.85 -5.44
CA LYS A 172 33.11 -15.73 -6.28
C LYS A 172 33.47 -15.19 -7.66
N LEU A 173 32.79 -14.15 -8.15
CA LEU A 173 33.03 -13.53 -9.45
C LEU A 173 33.83 -12.22 -9.35
N LEU A 174 34.19 -11.76 -8.16
CA LEU A 174 34.89 -10.49 -7.97
C LEU A 174 36.29 -10.53 -8.61
N ASP A 175 37.09 -11.56 -8.35
CA ASP A 175 38.43 -11.70 -8.94
C ASP A 175 38.41 -11.74 -10.47
N LYS A 176 37.47 -12.52 -11.03
CA LYS A 176 37.29 -12.62 -12.48
C LYS A 176 36.95 -11.24 -13.05
N THR A 177 35.98 -10.56 -12.47
CA THR A 177 35.56 -9.21 -12.92
C THR A 177 36.69 -8.19 -12.78
N ALA A 178 37.49 -8.27 -11.71
CA ALA A 178 38.61 -7.36 -11.52
C ALA A 178 39.69 -7.55 -12.60
N LYS A 179 39.98 -8.80 -12.98
CA LYS A 179 40.93 -9.14 -14.06
C LYS A 179 40.46 -8.70 -15.44
N GLU A 180 39.15 -8.69 -15.69
CA GLU A 180 38.56 -8.14 -16.92
C GLU A 180 38.75 -6.62 -17.03
N VAL A 181 38.88 -5.92 -15.90
CA VAL A 181 38.99 -4.46 -15.83
C VAL A 181 40.46 -3.99 -15.76
N ALA A 182 41.32 -4.73 -15.05
CA ALA A 182 42.71 -4.39 -14.83
C ALA A 182 43.61 -5.64 -14.88
N LYS A 183 44.73 -5.55 -15.60
CA LYS A 183 45.72 -6.64 -15.73
C LYS A 183 46.27 -7.10 -14.38
N THR A 184 46.43 -6.17 -13.44
CA THR A 184 46.83 -6.40 -12.05
C THR A 184 45.76 -5.85 -11.12
N ALA A 185 45.12 -6.73 -10.35
CA ALA A 185 44.13 -6.37 -9.36
C ALA A 185 44.60 -6.85 -7.97
N ARG A 186 45.48 -6.05 -7.33
CA ARG A 186 46.14 -6.42 -6.06
C ARG A 186 45.26 -6.25 -4.82
N TYR A 187 44.20 -5.45 -4.94
CA TYR A 187 43.44 -4.96 -3.79
C TYR A 187 41.98 -5.45 -3.77
N VAL A 188 41.66 -6.53 -4.48
CA VAL A 188 40.28 -7.04 -4.64
C VAL A 188 39.61 -7.29 -3.28
N ASP A 189 40.29 -7.97 -2.36
CA ASP A 189 39.74 -8.26 -1.02
C ASP A 189 39.49 -7.00 -0.18
N TRP A 190 40.29 -5.96 -0.37
CA TRP A 190 40.06 -4.66 0.27
C TRP A 190 38.88 -3.93 -0.36
N ILE A 191 38.84 -3.85 -1.69
CA ILE A 191 37.74 -3.23 -2.45
C ILE A 191 36.41 -3.86 -2.09
N LYS A 192 36.38 -5.20 -1.93
CA LYS A 192 35.20 -5.96 -1.52
C LYS A 192 34.57 -5.40 -0.23
N ARG A 193 35.38 -4.98 0.75
CA ARG A 193 34.90 -4.48 2.06
C ARG A 193 34.15 -3.15 1.96
N PHE A 194 34.42 -2.36 0.94
CA PHE A 194 33.78 -1.07 0.70
C PHE A 194 32.72 -1.13 -0.40
N THR A 195 32.54 -2.30 -1.03
CA THR A 195 31.57 -2.48 -2.08
C THR A 195 30.18 -2.63 -1.48
N PRO A 196 29.20 -1.77 -1.86
CA PRO A 196 27.83 -1.93 -1.39
C PRO A 196 27.31 -3.32 -1.72
N SER A 197 26.84 -4.02 -0.69
CA SER A 197 26.40 -5.40 -0.79
C SER A 197 25.08 -5.62 -0.06
N THR A 198 24.39 -6.68 -0.43
CA THR A 198 23.32 -7.27 0.38
C THR A 198 23.86 -8.51 1.08
N PRO A 199 23.73 -8.60 2.41
CA PRO A 199 24.13 -9.79 3.15
C PRO A 199 23.39 -11.04 2.66
N SER A 200 23.99 -12.21 2.87
CA SER A 200 23.27 -13.47 2.72
C SER A 200 22.03 -13.45 3.63
N LEU A 201 20.86 -13.77 3.07
CA LEU A 201 19.60 -13.79 3.82
C LEU A 201 19.40 -15.05 4.67
N GLY A 202 20.45 -15.86 4.88
CA GLY A 202 20.40 -17.04 5.74
C GLY A 202 19.56 -18.21 5.23
N TYR A 203 18.78 -18.04 4.15
CA TYR A 203 18.20 -19.15 3.42
C TYR A 203 19.32 -19.92 2.71
N PHE A 204 19.48 -21.20 3.06
CA PHE A 204 20.53 -22.11 2.59
C PHE A 204 21.11 -21.74 1.21
N GLY A 205 22.31 -21.15 1.20
CA GLY A 205 23.12 -20.98 0.00
C GLY A 205 22.91 -19.69 -0.82
N THR A 206 22.16 -18.69 -0.36
CA THR A 206 22.15 -17.38 -1.06
C THR A 206 23.49 -16.66 -0.84
N PRO A 207 24.31 -16.43 -1.88
CA PRO A 207 25.57 -15.72 -1.72
C PRO A 207 25.33 -14.24 -1.43
N GLU A 208 26.27 -13.61 -0.74
CA GLU A 208 26.36 -12.14 -0.69
C GLU A 208 26.49 -11.60 -2.12
N LEU A 209 25.69 -10.56 -2.44
CA LEU A 209 25.69 -9.93 -3.75
C LEU A 209 26.17 -8.48 -3.64
N PHE A 210 27.10 -8.12 -4.51
CA PHE A 210 27.78 -6.83 -4.55
C PHE A 210 27.31 -6.00 -5.73
N ASP A 211 27.19 -4.68 -5.59
CA ASP A 211 26.92 -3.77 -6.71
C ASP A 211 28.08 -3.82 -7.72
N ARG A 212 27.78 -4.30 -8.94
CA ARG A 212 28.77 -4.49 -10.01
C ARG A 212 29.42 -3.18 -10.42
N ALA A 213 28.63 -2.11 -10.52
CA ALA A 213 29.10 -0.82 -11.01
C ALA A 213 30.11 -0.19 -10.05
N SER A 214 29.80 -0.17 -8.75
CA SER A 214 30.72 0.31 -7.72
C SER A 214 32.00 -0.50 -7.63
N PHE A 215 31.89 -1.84 -7.68
CA PHE A 215 33.08 -2.68 -7.67
C PHE A 215 34.01 -2.35 -8.84
N VAL A 216 33.46 -2.27 -10.05
CA VAL A 216 34.23 -1.95 -11.26
C VAL A 216 34.84 -0.54 -11.19
N GLU A 217 34.11 0.45 -10.66
CA GLU A 217 34.62 1.81 -10.47
C GLU A 217 35.83 1.83 -9.53
N MET A 218 35.74 1.17 -8.38
CA MET A 218 36.85 1.05 -7.43
C MET A 218 38.08 0.36 -8.01
N VAL A 219 37.89 -0.74 -8.76
CA VAL A 219 39.00 -1.41 -9.44
C VAL A 219 39.67 -0.46 -10.43
N LYS A 220 38.90 0.35 -11.18
CA LYS A 220 39.47 1.35 -12.11
C LYS A 220 40.24 2.45 -11.41
N GLU A 221 39.78 2.93 -10.25
CA GLU A 221 40.44 3.95 -9.45
C GLU A 221 41.77 3.44 -8.86
N THR A 222 41.80 2.18 -8.47
CA THR A 222 42.92 1.60 -7.70
C THR A 222 43.96 0.86 -8.55
N LYS A 223 43.66 0.54 -9.82
CA LYS A 223 44.49 -0.32 -10.69
C LYS A 223 45.98 0.08 -10.80
N ASN A 224 46.27 1.37 -10.69
CA ASN A 224 47.62 1.94 -10.89
C ASN A 224 48.17 2.62 -9.62
N LEU A 225 47.53 2.44 -8.47
CA LEU A 225 47.99 3.06 -7.23
C LEU A 225 49.17 2.29 -6.62
N THR A 226 50.13 3.03 -6.08
CA THR A 226 51.16 2.48 -5.18
C THR A 226 50.52 2.14 -3.82
N GLY A 227 51.22 1.34 -2.99
CA GLY A 227 50.73 0.96 -1.65
C GLY A 227 50.30 2.15 -0.80
N ASP A 228 51.14 3.20 -0.72
CA ASP A 228 50.85 4.40 0.09
C ASP A 228 49.63 5.17 -0.44
N LYS A 229 49.53 5.33 -1.77
CA LYS A 229 48.37 5.99 -2.39
C LYS A 229 47.09 5.18 -2.20
N PHE A 230 47.19 3.85 -2.25
CA PHE A 230 46.07 2.97 -1.98
C PHE A 230 45.61 3.07 -0.53
N PHE A 231 46.53 3.17 0.44
CA PHE A 231 46.18 3.34 1.84
C PHE A 231 45.39 4.64 2.08
N VAL A 232 45.83 5.76 1.50
CA VAL A 232 45.09 7.03 1.54
C VAL A 232 43.70 6.88 0.91
N TRP A 233 43.61 6.28 -0.28
CA TRP A 233 42.33 6.01 -0.93
C TRP A 233 41.40 5.15 -0.05
N SER A 234 41.95 4.10 0.58
CA SER A 234 41.20 3.16 1.41
C SER A 234 40.62 3.80 2.67
N ASN A 235 41.33 4.78 3.27
CA ASN A 235 40.81 5.49 4.44
C ASN A 235 39.64 6.40 4.06
N ASN A 236 39.76 7.15 2.95
CA ASN A 236 38.67 7.99 2.45
C ASN A 236 37.46 7.14 2.04
N GLU A 237 37.70 5.98 1.40
CA GLU A 237 36.62 5.09 0.98
C GLU A 237 35.92 4.44 2.18
N LYS A 238 36.65 4.16 3.26
CA LYS A 238 36.06 3.70 4.52
C LYS A 238 35.07 4.74 5.08
N GLU A 239 35.44 6.00 5.11
CA GLU A 239 34.57 7.09 5.57
C GLU A 239 33.30 7.21 4.70
N ASN A 240 33.46 7.18 3.38
CA ASN A 240 32.33 7.17 2.44
C ASN A 240 31.39 5.97 2.67
N PHE A 241 31.96 4.79 2.93
CA PHE A 241 31.19 3.57 3.14
C PHE A 241 30.44 3.57 4.48
N GLU A 242 31.05 4.11 5.55
CA GLU A 242 30.36 4.28 6.84
C GLU A 242 29.23 5.31 6.73
N SER A 243 29.44 6.43 6.01
CA SER A 243 28.38 7.40 5.72
C SER A 243 27.20 6.74 4.98
N LEU A 244 27.47 5.93 3.94
CA LEU A 244 26.43 5.15 3.24
C LEU A 244 25.69 4.19 4.18
N LYS A 245 26.39 3.52 5.10
CA LYS A 245 25.74 2.62 6.07
C LYS A 245 24.80 3.38 6.98
N ASP A 246 25.21 4.55 7.45
CA ASP A 246 24.41 5.39 8.33
C ASP A 246 23.16 5.90 7.60
N GLU A 247 23.28 6.36 6.34
CA GLU A 247 22.12 6.70 5.51
C GLU A 247 21.16 5.51 5.35
N CYS A 248 21.70 4.32 5.06
CA CYS A 248 20.88 3.12 4.89
C CYS A 248 20.19 2.71 6.19
N ARG A 249 20.83 2.93 7.34
CA ARG A 249 20.23 2.72 8.66
C ARG A 249 19.06 3.68 8.87
N GLN A 250 19.26 4.98 8.62
CA GLN A 250 18.21 5.99 8.73
C GLN A 250 17.01 5.69 7.83
N LEU A 251 17.25 5.31 6.56
CA LEU A 251 16.18 4.91 5.64
C LEU A 251 15.42 3.66 6.13
N LYS A 252 16.13 2.70 6.72
CA LYS A 252 15.53 1.49 7.29
C LYS A 252 14.66 1.83 8.49
N ASP A 253 15.18 2.60 9.43
CA ASP A 253 14.47 2.98 10.66
C ASP A 253 13.23 3.81 10.33
N PHE A 254 13.35 4.75 9.39
CA PHE A 254 12.21 5.50 8.88
C PHE A 254 11.14 4.60 8.25
N LYS A 255 11.55 3.65 7.40
CA LYS A 255 10.61 2.72 6.80
C LYS A 255 9.86 1.90 7.86
N ILE A 256 10.58 1.39 8.87
CA ILE A 256 9.98 0.62 9.97
C ILE A 256 8.96 1.47 10.71
N HIS A 257 9.34 2.69 11.10
CA HIS A 257 8.45 3.63 11.77
C HIS A 257 7.18 3.90 10.95
N MET A 258 7.31 4.18 9.65
CA MET A 258 6.17 4.43 8.77
C MET A 258 5.26 3.20 8.62
N ASP A 259 5.85 2.00 8.50
CA ASP A 259 5.10 0.75 8.40
C ASP A 259 4.33 0.47 9.72
N GLU A 260 4.91 0.82 10.88
CA GLU A 260 4.27 0.73 12.20
C GLU A 260 3.13 1.74 12.36
N CYS A 261 3.34 3.01 12.02
CA CYS A 261 2.29 4.03 12.00
C CYS A 261 1.11 3.61 11.11
N ALA A 262 1.39 3.13 9.89
CA ALA A 262 0.36 2.65 8.98
C ALA A 262 -0.39 1.42 9.52
N ALA A 263 0.30 0.54 10.26
CA ALA A 263 -0.33 -0.60 10.91
C ALA A 263 -1.24 -0.17 12.08
N LEU A 264 -0.82 0.82 12.87
CA LEU A 264 -1.61 1.41 13.95
C LEU A 264 -2.87 2.09 13.41
N GLU A 265 -2.74 2.98 12.42
CA GLU A 265 -3.91 3.63 11.79
C GLU A 265 -4.91 2.60 11.25
N LYS A 266 -4.40 1.53 10.62
CA LYS A 266 -5.26 0.47 10.10
C LYS A 266 -5.97 -0.28 11.22
N LYS A 267 -5.31 -0.50 12.34
CA LYS A 267 -5.89 -1.13 13.54
C LYS A 267 -6.96 -0.22 14.15
N GLU A 268 -6.70 1.08 14.24
CA GLU A 268 -7.66 2.09 14.73
C GLU A 268 -8.88 2.20 13.82
N LYS A 269 -8.71 2.33 12.50
CA LYS A 269 -9.82 2.35 11.52
C LYS A 269 -10.68 1.10 11.65
N LYS A 270 -10.07 -0.07 11.76
CA LYS A 270 -10.76 -1.34 11.99
C LYS A 270 -11.48 -1.39 13.33
N HIS A 271 -10.87 -0.86 14.38
CA HIS A 271 -11.48 -0.76 15.70
C HIS A 271 -12.71 0.16 15.69
N ALA A 272 -12.59 1.34 15.06
CA ALA A 272 -13.67 2.29 14.88
C ALA A 272 -14.86 1.68 14.11
N ILE A 273 -14.61 0.91 13.04
CA ILE A 273 -15.67 0.17 12.33
C ILE A 273 -16.36 -0.84 13.26
N GLY A 274 -15.60 -1.55 14.10
CA GLY A 274 -16.17 -2.48 15.07
C GLY A 274 -17.01 -1.78 16.15
N LEU A 275 -16.59 -0.61 16.65
CA LEU A 275 -17.36 0.20 17.58
C LEU A 275 -18.66 0.70 16.92
N GLN A 276 -18.57 1.22 15.70
CA GLN A 276 -19.73 1.71 14.96
C GLN A 276 -20.73 0.57 14.72
N ARG A 277 -20.25 -0.62 14.33
CA ARG A 277 -21.10 -1.79 14.17
C ARG A 277 -21.91 -2.11 15.44
N ARG A 278 -21.32 -2.03 16.62
CA ARG A 278 -22.03 -2.27 17.89
C ARG A 278 -23.10 -1.22 18.17
N LYS A 279 -22.80 0.04 17.86
CA LYS A 279 -23.79 1.12 17.91
C LYS A 279 -24.96 0.86 16.95
N ASP A 280 -24.67 0.42 15.73
CA ASP A 280 -25.69 0.08 14.74
C ASP A 280 -26.55 -1.11 15.19
N ILE A 281 -25.95 -2.14 15.79
CA ILE A 281 -26.68 -3.26 16.39
C ILE A 281 -27.62 -2.76 17.49
N ALA A 282 -27.12 -1.96 18.43
CA ALA A 282 -27.94 -1.41 19.52
C ALA A 282 -29.10 -0.56 19.01
N ALA A 283 -28.86 0.30 18.02
CA ALA A 283 -29.89 1.11 17.40
C ALA A 283 -30.99 0.24 16.78
N ARG A 284 -30.61 -0.78 15.98
CA ARG A 284 -31.58 -1.70 15.37
C ARG A 284 -32.34 -2.55 16.38
N MET A 285 -31.69 -2.97 17.47
CA MET A 285 -32.37 -3.67 18.56
C MET A 285 -33.49 -2.81 19.15
N LYS A 286 -33.19 -1.54 19.41
CA LYS A 286 -34.14 -0.57 19.96
C LYS A 286 -35.29 -0.28 18.98
N GLU A 287 -34.97 -0.10 17.70
CA GLU A 287 -35.97 0.06 16.62
C GLU A 287 -36.89 -1.16 16.51
N ASP A 288 -36.34 -2.37 16.60
CA ASP A 288 -37.09 -3.63 16.56
C ASP A 288 -37.83 -3.94 17.88
N GLY A 289 -37.71 -3.09 18.90
CA GLY A 289 -38.45 -3.18 20.17
C GLY A 289 -37.87 -4.15 21.19
N TYR A 290 -36.55 -4.38 21.17
CA TYR A 290 -35.82 -5.14 22.19
C TYR A 290 -35.28 -4.22 23.30
N ILE A 291 -35.17 -4.77 24.51
CA ILE A 291 -34.74 -4.07 25.74
C ILE A 291 -33.49 -4.76 26.30
N ILE A 292 -32.58 -3.98 26.89
CA ILE A 292 -31.38 -4.51 27.52
C ILE A 292 -31.73 -5.02 28.93
N ALA A 293 -31.41 -6.29 29.21
CA ALA A 293 -31.76 -6.91 30.47
C ALA A 293 -30.98 -6.27 31.64
N GLY A 294 -31.69 -5.81 32.66
CA GLY A 294 -31.09 -5.30 33.90
C GLY A 294 -30.53 -3.87 33.83
N ARG A 295 -30.79 -3.10 32.76
CA ARG A 295 -30.42 -1.69 32.66
C ARG A 295 -31.66 -0.80 32.43
N PRO A 296 -31.91 0.20 33.29
CA PRO A 296 -33.10 1.06 33.17
C PRO A 296 -33.03 2.09 32.04
N GLU A 297 -31.84 2.43 31.53
CA GLU A 297 -31.65 3.46 30.49
C GLU A 297 -31.57 2.91 29.06
N ASP A 298 -31.68 1.57 28.87
CA ASP A 298 -31.55 0.90 27.56
C ASP A 298 -30.29 1.29 26.77
N ASP A 299 -29.21 1.62 27.47
CA ASP A 299 -27.96 2.04 26.87
C ASP A 299 -27.02 0.85 26.63
N ALA A 300 -26.63 0.64 25.36
CA ALA A 300 -25.65 -0.37 24.99
C ALA A 300 -24.25 0.26 25.02
N ASP A 301 -23.80 0.66 26.21
CA ASP A 301 -22.49 1.26 26.46
C ASP A 301 -21.34 0.26 26.31
N GLU A 302 -20.09 0.74 26.49
CA GLU A 302 -18.92 -0.13 26.35
C GLU A 302 -18.90 -1.27 27.38
N ASP A 303 -19.41 -1.05 28.59
CA ASP A 303 -19.47 -2.05 29.65
C ASP A 303 -20.46 -3.17 29.33
N PHE A 304 -21.63 -2.83 28.79
CA PHE A 304 -22.59 -3.78 28.27
C PHE A 304 -21.95 -4.68 27.21
N TRP A 305 -21.28 -4.10 26.21
CA TRP A 305 -20.62 -4.88 25.16
C TRP A 305 -19.45 -5.71 25.68
N ALA A 306 -18.67 -5.20 26.63
CA ALA A 306 -17.61 -5.95 27.28
C ALA A 306 -18.16 -7.17 28.01
N ASP A 307 -19.29 -7.03 28.70
CA ASP A 307 -19.94 -8.12 29.42
C ASP A 307 -20.55 -9.15 28.47
N VAL A 308 -21.27 -8.72 27.42
CA VAL A 308 -21.78 -9.59 26.34
C VAL A 308 -20.64 -10.45 25.78
N LEU A 309 -19.50 -9.82 25.43
CA LEU A 309 -18.37 -10.53 24.85
C LEU A 309 -17.70 -11.47 25.85
N ARG A 310 -17.69 -11.13 27.14
CA ARG A 310 -17.18 -12.00 28.21
C ARG A 310 -18.07 -13.23 28.39
N THR A 311 -19.39 -13.05 28.43
CA THR A 311 -20.36 -14.15 28.52
C THR A 311 -20.23 -15.11 27.35
N LEU A 312 -20.23 -14.59 26.12
CA LEU A 312 -20.08 -15.39 24.90
C LEU A 312 -18.72 -16.10 24.78
N SER A 313 -17.69 -15.64 25.52
CA SER A 313 -16.36 -16.27 25.49
C SER A 313 -16.17 -17.34 26.57
N ARG A 314 -16.89 -17.27 27.69
CA ARG A 314 -16.73 -18.20 28.83
C ARG A 314 -17.57 -19.46 28.68
N ASP A 315 -18.74 -19.33 28.08
CA ASP A 315 -19.68 -20.44 27.98
C ASP A 315 -19.43 -21.25 26.70
N LYS A 316 -18.91 -22.47 26.90
CA LYS A 316 -18.57 -23.43 25.84
C LYS A 316 -19.80 -23.87 25.02
N SER A 317 -21.01 -23.63 25.52
CA SER A 317 -22.25 -23.94 24.81
C SER A 317 -22.51 -22.95 23.66
N PHE A 318 -21.92 -21.74 23.69
CA PHE A 318 -22.07 -20.78 22.60
C PHE A 318 -21.12 -21.10 21.43
N PRO A 319 -21.65 -21.19 20.21
CA PRO A 319 -20.85 -21.20 19.00
C PRO A 319 -19.89 -20.00 18.94
N SER A 320 -18.60 -20.26 18.69
CA SER A 320 -17.57 -19.22 18.54
C SER A 320 -17.95 -18.12 17.52
N ARG A 321 -18.76 -18.49 16.52
CA ARG A 321 -19.33 -17.59 15.51
C ARG A 321 -20.13 -16.42 16.09
N TYR A 322 -20.80 -16.58 17.24
CA TYR A 322 -21.66 -15.53 17.82
C TYR A 322 -20.84 -14.33 18.30
N ARG A 323 -19.73 -14.56 19.00
CA ARG A 323 -18.76 -13.51 19.32
C ARG A 323 -18.27 -12.80 18.06
N THR A 324 -18.06 -13.57 16.99
CA THR A 324 -17.58 -13.03 15.72
C THR A 324 -18.62 -12.11 15.08
N LEU A 325 -19.90 -12.45 15.09
CA LEU A 325 -20.97 -11.61 14.52
C LEU A 325 -21.03 -10.21 15.15
N ILE A 326 -20.79 -10.11 16.47
CA ILE A 326 -20.83 -8.82 17.19
C ILE A 326 -19.53 -8.03 17.02
N SER A 327 -18.37 -8.70 17.07
CA SER A 327 -17.05 -8.04 17.04
C SER A 327 -16.40 -7.93 15.66
N ARG A 328 -17.15 -8.24 14.60
CA ARG A 328 -16.69 -8.12 13.21
C ARG A 328 -16.29 -6.68 12.89
N GLN A 329 -15.12 -6.50 12.28
CA GLN A 329 -14.61 -5.20 11.85
C GLN A 329 -15.12 -4.82 10.45
N VAL A 330 -16.44 -4.98 10.25
CA VAL A 330 -17.15 -4.64 9.01
C VAL A 330 -18.50 -4.00 9.35
N PRO A 331 -18.98 -3.03 8.55
CA PRO A 331 -20.29 -2.42 8.77
C PRO A 331 -21.41 -3.47 8.85
N LEU A 332 -22.43 -3.19 9.66
CA LEU A 332 -23.61 -4.06 9.74
C LEU A 332 -24.44 -3.94 8.46
N THR A 333 -24.75 -5.07 7.83
CA THR A 333 -25.59 -5.10 6.63
C THR A 333 -27.02 -5.48 6.97
N ASP A 334 -27.98 -5.05 6.14
CA ASP A 334 -29.39 -5.40 6.31
C ASP A 334 -29.65 -6.90 6.19
N GLU A 335 -28.93 -7.57 5.30
CA GLU A 335 -29.01 -9.01 5.10
C GLU A 335 -28.59 -9.75 6.37
N GLU A 336 -27.43 -9.38 6.93
CA GLU A 336 -26.91 -9.98 8.17
C GLU A 336 -27.81 -9.70 9.38
N TRP A 337 -28.44 -8.52 9.44
CA TRP A 337 -29.43 -8.23 10.48
C TRP A 337 -30.65 -9.16 10.37
N LYS A 338 -31.18 -9.33 9.15
CA LYS A 338 -32.39 -10.15 8.88
C LYS A 338 -32.18 -11.64 9.10
N GLU A 339 -30.95 -12.14 8.95
CA GLU A 339 -30.61 -13.53 9.32
C GLU A 339 -30.88 -13.81 10.81
N GLY A 340 -30.93 -12.78 11.66
CA GLY A 340 -31.34 -12.89 13.06
C GLY A 340 -30.31 -13.55 13.98
N GLY A 341 -29.15 -13.98 13.47
CA GLY A 341 -28.10 -14.63 14.24
C GLY A 341 -27.54 -13.77 15.36
N ILE A 342 -27.44 -12.45 15.14
CA ILE A 342 -27.00 -11.46 16.15
C ILE A 342 -28.02 -11.40 17.29
N LEU A 343 -29.29 -11.16 16.99
CA LEU A 343 -30.36 -11.09 17.99
C LEU A 343 -30.50 -12.40 18.77
N LYS A 344 -30.47 -13.54 18.06
CA LYS A 344 -30.50 -14.86 18.68
C LYS A 344 -29.37 -15.02 19.70
N SER A 345 -28.14 -14.64 19.35
CA SER A 345 -27.01 -14.74 20.26
C SER A 345 -27.15 -13.85 21.51
N LEU A 346 -27.74 -12.67 21.37
CA LEU A 346 -27.95 -11.71 22.46
C LEU A 346 -29.07 -12.13 23.42
N ILE A 347 -30.11 -12.76 22.89
CA ILE A 347 -31.20 -13.34 23.69
C ILE A 347 -30.72 -14.59 24.41
N GLU A 348 -30.01 -15.49 23.71
CA GLU A 348 -29.47 -16.72 24.30
C GLU A 348 -28.45 -16.44 25.41
N CYS A 349 -27.67 -15.35 25.33
CA CYS A 349 -26.78 -14.94 26.42
C CYS A 349 -27.48 -14.14 27.55
N GLY A 350 -28.81 -14.00 27.48
CA GLY A 350 -29.63 -13.37 28.52
C GLY A 350 -29.44 -11.86 28.65
N LYS A 351 -28.78 -11.22 27.68
CA LYS A 351 -28.48 -9.78 27.73
C LYS A 351 -29.58 -8.93 27.11
N VAL A 352 -30.48 -9.54 26.36
CA VAL A 352 -31.55 -8.86 25.63
C VAL A 352 -32.86 -9.63 25.79
N VAL A 353 -33.94 -8.89 26.02
CA VAL A 353 -35.30 -9.43 26.14
C VAL A 353 -36.26 -8.73 25.17
N GLU A 354 -37.34 -9.42 24.80
CA GLU A 354 -38.41 -8.81 24.00
C GLU A 354 -39.13 -7.74 24.82
N GLY A 355 -39.15 -6.50 24.33
CA GLY A 355 -39.88 -5.43 24.97
C GLY A 355 -41.39 -5.50 24.73
N ASP A 356 -42.14 -4.73 25.52
CA ASP A 356 -43.60 -4.71 25.48
C ASP A 356 -44.16 -4.38 24.08
N LYS A 357 -43.49 -3.50 23.33
CA LYS A 357 -43.86 -3.17 21.93
C LYS A 357 -43.91 -4.42 21.05
N ARG A 358 -42.93 -5.31 21.17
CA ARG A 358 -42.87 -6.56 20.41
C ARG A 358 -43.86 -7.60 20.93
N ARG A 359 -44.00 -7.71 22.26
CA ARG A 359 -44.98 -8.62 22.89
C ARG A 359 -46.40 -8.29 22.43
N ILE A 360 -46.79 -7.02 22.49
CA ILE A 360 -48.08 -6.51 22.03
C ILE A 360 -48.27 -6.72 20.52
N ALA A 361 -47.24 -6.48 19.70
CA ALA A 361 -47.31 -6.72 18.25
C ALA A 361 -47.52 -8.20 17.91
N ARG A 362 -46.85 -9.12 18.64
CA ARG A 362 -47.01 -10.57 18.48
C ARG A 362 -48.43 -11.00 18.85
N GLU A 363 -48.92 -10.57 20.01
CA GLU A 363 -50.30 -10.85 20.46
C GLU A 363 -51.35 -10.34 19.47
N LYS A 364 -51.18 -9.14 18.91
CA LYS A 364 -52.06 -8.62 17.85
C LYS A 364 -52.03 -9.50 16.60
N LYS A 365 -50.85 -9.96 16.18
CA LYS A 365 -50.69 -10.84 15.00
C LYS A 365 -51.30 -12.22 15.23
N GLU A 366 -51.20 -12.76 16.43
CA GLU A 366 -51.82 -14.03 16.82
C GLU A 366 -53.35 -13.92 16.81
N ARG A 367 -53.91 -12.88 17.46
CA ARG A 367 -55.35 -12.58 17.40
C ARG A 367 -55.84 -12.40 15.97
N ALA A 368 -55.06 -11.77 15.09
CA ALA A 368 -55.40 -11.63 13.67
C ALA A 368 -55.40 -12.99 12.93
N ARG A 369 -54.44 -13.88 13.22
CA ARG A 369 -54.38 -15.23 12.66
C ARG A 369 -55.56 -16.09 13.13
N GLU A 370 -55.93 -15.99 14.41
CA GLU A 370 -57.11 -16.68 14.95
C GLU A 370 -58.39 -16.21 14.29
N ARG A 371 -58.59 -14.89 14.17
CA ARG A 371 -59.73 -14.31 13.43
C ARG A 371 -59.79 -14.81 11.98
N ALA A 372 -58.66 -14.85 11.28
CA ALA A 372 -58.59 -15.37 9.90
C ALA A 372 -58.87 -16.88 9.81
N LYS A 373 -58.49 -17.67 10.83
CA LYS A 373 -58.84 -19.10 10.90
C LYS A 373 -60.34 -19.30 11.12
N VAL A 374 -60.97 -18.54 12.01
CA VAL A 374 -62.42 -18.57 12.28
C VAL A 374 -63.21 -18.15 11.02
N GLU A 375 -62.78 -17.10 10.33
CA GLU A 375 -63.43 -16.64 9.10
C GLU A 375 -63.31 -17.67 7.96
N LYS A 376 -62.15 -18.35 7.82
CA LYS A 376 -61.99 -19.46 6.87
C LYS A 376 -62.84 -20.68 7.23
N ALA A 377 -63.03 -20.98 8.51
CA ALA A 377 -63.89 -22.07 8.96
C ALA A 377 -65.38 -21.77 8.68
N SER A 378 -65.83 -20.54 8.94
CA SER A 378 -67.18 -20.07 8.63
C SER A 378 -67.50 -20.12 7.12
N LYS A 379 -66.54 -19.74 6.26
CA LYS A 379 -66.66 -19.84 4.79
C LYS A 379 -66.68 -21.29 4.26
N ARG A 380 -66.11 -22.26 5.00
CA ARG A 380 -66.18 -23.69 4.64
C ARG A 380 -67.51 -24.33 5.07
N GLY A 381 -68.05 -23.95 6.23
CA GLY A 381 -69.37 -24.41 6.69
C GLY A 381 -70.52 -23.95 5.79
N THR A 382 -70.49 -22.70 5.33
CA THR A 382 -71.50 -22.16 4.39
C THR A 382 -71.43 -22.78 2.99
N ARG A 383 -70.28 -23.33 2.58
CA ARG A 383 -70.14 -24.05 1.30
C ARG A 383 -70.65 -25.50 1.40
N ALA A 384 -70.57 -26.13 2.56
CA ALA A 384 -71.09 -27.47 2.81
C ALA A 384 -72.63 -27.52 3.00
N GLN A 385 -73.27 -26.39 3.32
CA GLN A 385 -74.73 -26.25 3.38
C GLN A 385 -75.39 -25.86 2.04
N ARG A 386 -74.58 -25.56 1.00
CA ARG A 386 -75.06 -25.18 -0.35
C ARG A 386 -74.86 -26.28 -1.42
N SER A 387 -74.36 -27.44 -1.01
CA SER A 387 -74.24 -28.69 -1.78
C SER A 387 -75.10 -29.72 -1.11
#